data_AF-X1NA07-F1
#
_entry.id   AF-X1NA07-F1
#
_cell.length_a   1.000
_cell.length_b   1.000
_cell.length_c   1.000
_cell.angle_alpha   90.00
_cell.angle_beta   90.00
_cell.angle_gamma   90.00
#
_symmetry.space_group_name_H-M   'P 1'
#
loop_
_entity.id
_entity.type
_entity.pdbx_description
1 polymer ?
#
loop_
_entity_poly.entity_id
_entity_poly.type
_entity_poly.pdbx_seq_one_letter_code
_entity_poly.pdbx_strand_id
1 'polypeptide(L)' 'REFSEMYENPYCAAERGYVDDVIEPSDTRKVINRALDALEDKCVTRPWRKYSNINL' A
#
# COMPACT_ATOMS: atom_id res chain seq x y z
N ARG A 1 -2.64 -21.52 -18.59
CA ARG A 1 -1.61 -20.47 -18.78
C ARG A 1 -2.25 -19.09 -18.81
N GLU A 2 -3.35 -18.90 -19.54
CA GLU A 2 -4.13 -17.64 -19.55
C GLU A 2 -4.50 -17.07 -18.17
N PHE A 3 -4.82 -17.92 -17.18
CA PHE A 3 -5.14 -17.47 -15.81
C PHE A 3 -3.93 -16.89 -15.07
N SER A 4 -2.76 -17.49 -15.25
CA SER A 4 -1.51 -17.03 -14.64
C SER A 4 -1.10 -15.70 -15.28
N GLU A 5 -1.20 -15.56 -16.59
CA GLU A 5 -0.86 -14.31 -17.29
C GLU A 5 -1.78 -13.13 -16.91
N MET A 6 -3.07 -13.38 -16.64
CA MET A 6 -4.01 -12.32 -16.25
C MET A 6 -3.89 -11.90 -14.79
N TYR A 7 -3.50 -12.79 -13.86
CA TYR A 7 -3.54 -12.51 -12.42
C TYR A 7 -2.18 -12.50 -11.72
N GLU A 8 -1.13 -13.06 -12.32
CA GLU A 8 0.23 -13.09 -11.75
C GLU A 8 1.07 -11.87 -12.18
N ASN A 9 0.40 -10.75 -12.46
CA ASN A 9 1.04 -9.48 -12.75
C ASN A 9 0.48 -8.37 -11.85
N PRO A 10 1.30 -7.38 -11.46
CA PRO A 10 0.86 -6.28 -10.59
C PRO A 10 0.02 -5.23 -11.33
N TYR A 11 -0.01 -5.27 -12.68
CA TYR A 11 -0.60 -4.21 -13.50
C TYR A 11 -2.13 -4.16 -13.37
N CYS A 12 -2.80 -5.31 -13.26
CA CYS A 12 -4.25 -5.32 -13.04
C CYS A 12 -4.66 -4.66 -11.72
N ALA A 13 -3.80 -4.68 -10.69
CA ALA A 13 -4.04 -3.98 -9.43
C ALA A 13 -3.72 -2.48 -9.53
N ALA A 14 -2.69 -2.12 -10.29
CA ALA A 14 -2.33 -0.73 -10.58
C ALA A 14 -3.42 0.00 -11.38
N GLU A 15 -4.03 -0.65 -12.38
CA GLU A 15 -5.16 -0.07 -13.16
C GLU A 15 -6.37 0.30 -12.29
N ARG A 16 -6.58 -0.42 -11.18
CA ARG A 16 -7.66 -0.18 -10.22
C ARG A 16 -7.28 0.79 -9.11
N GLY A 17 -6.02 1.23 -9.06
CA GLY A 17 -5.50 2.08 -7.98
C GLY A 17 -5.39 1.38 -6.64
N TYR A 18 -5.31 0.03 -6.61
CA TYR A 18 -5.03 -0.72 -5.38
C TYR A 18 -3.55 -0.68 -5.00
N VAL A 19 -2.69 -0.45 -6.00
CA VAL A 19 -1.25 -0.25 -5.85
C VAL A 19 -0.93 1.12 -6.42
N ASP A 20 -0.19 1.93 -5.66
CA ASP A 20 0.14 3.31 -6.05
C ASP A 20 1.18 3.36 -7.19
N ASP A 21 2.17 2.46 -7.18
CA ASP A 21 3.23 2.43 -8.18
C ASP A 21 3.88 1.02 -8.33
N VAL A 22 4.38 0.71 -9.53
CA VAL A 22 5.16 -0.50 -9.83
C VAL A 22 6.58 -0.08 -10.13
N ILE A 23 7.48 -0.32 -9.17
CA ILE A 23 8.84 0.22 -9.18
C ILE A 23 9.90 -0.87 -9.40
N GLU A 24 11.07 -0.46 -9.89
CA GLU A 24 12.25 -1.33 -9.97
C GLU A 24 12.76 -1.71 -8.57
N PRO A 25 13.23 -2.96 -8.35
CA PRO A 25 13.69 -3.39 -7.02
C PRO A 25 14.78 -2.52 -6.41
N SER A 26 15.65 -1.91 -7.24
CA SER A 26 16.70 -1.00 -6.79
C SER A 26 16.20 0.33 -6.25
N ASP A 27 15.02 0.79 -6.69
CA ASP A 27 14.45 2.08 -6.30
C ASP A 27 13.64 2.02 -4.99
N THR A 28 13.37 0.82 -4.50
CA THR A 28 12.59 0.55 -3.27
C THR A 28 13.00 1.46 -2.10
N ARG A 29 14.29 1.51 -1.76
CA ARG A 29 14.79 2.34 -0.65
C ARG A 29 14.51 3.83 -0.84
N LYS A 30 14.66 4.34 -2.07
CA LYS A 30 14.44 5.75 -2.40
C LYS A 30 12.96 6.11 -2.27
N VAL A 31 12.08 5.25 -2.76
CA VAL A 31 10.63 5.44 -2.70
C VAL A 31 10.13 5.38 -1.26
N ILE A 32 10.62 4.43 -0.45
CA ILE A 32 10.27 4.33 0.97
C ILE A 32 10.65 5.60 1.72
N ASN A 33 11.88 6.09 1.56
CA ASN A 33 12.32 7.31 2.23
C ASN A 33 11.42 8.50 1.89
N ARG A 34 11.13 8.70 0.59
CA ARG A 34 10.24 9.78 0.15
C ARG A 34 8.82 9.63 0.69
N ALA A 35 8.30 8.41 0.79
CA ALA A 35 6.98 8.16 1.33
C ALA A 35 6.91 8.47 2.84
N LEU A 36 7.97 8.14 3.60
CA LEU A 36 8.07 8.48 5.01
C LEU A 36 8.13 9.99 5.22
N ASP A 37 8.95 10.70 4.44
CA ASP A 37 9.06 12.17 4.49
C ASP A 37 7.69 12.82 4.20
N ALA A 38 6.94 12.30 3.21
CA ALA A 38 5.62 12.83 2.88
C ALA A 38 4.55 12.54 3.95
N LEU A 39 4.75 11.53 4.80
CA LEU A 39 3.79 11.08 5.81
C LEU A 39 4.14 11.55 7.22
N GLU A 40 5.20 12.36 7.39
CA GLU A 40 5.75 12.79 8.68
C GLU A 40 4.67 13.37 9.62
N ASP A 41 3.84 14.28 9.12
CA ASP A 41 2.83 14.98 9.91
C ASP A 41 1.43 14.35 9.87
N LYS A 42 1.31 13.10 9.39
CA LYS A 42 0.00 12.46 9.19
C LYS A 42 -0.70 12.16 10.53
N CYS A 43 -1.67 13.01 10.88
CA CYS A 43 -2.57 12.79 12.02
C CYS A 43 -3.95 12.30 11.55
N VAL A 44 -4.47 11.24 12.16
CA VAL A 44 -5.79 10.66 11.85
C VAL A 44 -6.67 10.66 13.09
N THR A 45 -7.80 11.35 13.03
CA THR A 45 -8.81 11.34 14.09
C THR A 45 -9.49 9.98 14.16
N ARG A 46 -9.60 9.41 15.37
CA ARG A 46 -10.27 8.13 15.62
C ARG A 46 -11.49 8.34 16.51
N PRO A 47 -12.58 7.58 16.31
CA PRO A 47 -13.73 7.63 17.21
C PRO A 47 -13.34 7.21 18.62
N TRP A 48 -13.91 7.88 19.63
CA TRP A 48 -13.64 7.57 21.03
C TRP A 48 -14.27 6.21 21.41
N ARG A 49 -13.47 5.37 22.06
CA ARG A 49 -13.91 4.07 22.63
C ARG A 49 -12.99 3.66 23.77
N LYS A 50 -13.51 2.92 24.75
CA LYS A 50 -12.72 2.41 25.89
C LYS A 50 -11.70 1.33 25.47
N TYR A 51 -12.08 0.44 24.55
CA TYR A 51 -11.22 -0.57 23.93
C TYR A 51 -11.81 -1.04 22.59
N SER A 52 -10.99 -1.72 21.78
CA SER A 52 -11.44 -2.41 20.57
C SER A 52 -11.87 -3.84 20.92
N ASN A 53 -12.86 -4.37 20.22
CA ASN A 53 -13.20 -5.80 20.29
C ASN A 53 -12.49 -6.55 19.15
N ILE A 54 -11.16 -6.67 19.24
CA ILE A 54 -10.39 -7.47 18.27
C ILE A 54 -10.61 -8.94 18.62
N ASN A 55 -11.03 -9.76 17.65
CA ASN A 55 -11.17 -11.20 17.86
C ASN A 55 -9.78 -11.80 18.09
N LEU A 56 -9.66 -12.64 19.12
CA LEU A 56 -8.46 -13.42 19.43
C LEU A 56 -8.50 -14.78 18.72
#